data_AF-A0A956MPC0-F1
#
_entry.id   AF-A0A956MPC0-F1
#
_cell.length_a   1.000
_cell.length_b   1.000
_cell.length_c   1.000
_cell.angle_alpha   90.00
_cell.angle_beta   90.00
_cell.angle_gamma   90.00
#
_symmetry.space_group_name_H-M   'P 1'
#
loop_
_entity.id
_entity.type
_entity.pdbx_description
1 polymer ?
#
loop_
_entity_poly.entity_id
_entity_poly.type
_entity_poly.pdbx_seq_one_letter_code
_entity_poly.pdbx_strand_id
1 'polypeptide(L)'
;HRPMADRISGFMITLQDAARESGSEIEINLRPISPRQWMPATFHNPQQIAAKLPKGLTLAGFSDAAGEDFDRGRAGWGGEAFYPVAGLTNPLPTARRLTGRFSNAAQQNSRLIVSYDEPDVLDFNLGLYEAFKRAKPGNKVEMMQALRGYAAELAGEQGADDLLEIWLALDLISNDLEVLDFGPVLSFGPILARWINRPLVPFPSELSSEETEYYRPFLFQAKGEEQANNLIDIQAMRMFEGYGARMLAQRVYEMVMANLSKALRLAAGLQEKATDPARSAEWKNMINRLTVLRSLVQTIDNVIAYQALLDLARSRGAEPEANPVLGTAASWDRQEIQRLARNEIDNAVSLKRLIESSPVPLIHTAPIAEYETIRMLGPDLPAQLKNKIDIMNRHWLDYNRIYTVPNM
;
A
#
# COMPACT_ATOMS: atom_id res chain seq x y z
N HIS A 1 27.92 18.54 17.62
CA HIS A 1 27.30 17.71 16.57
C HIS A 1 28.16 16.46 16.35
N ARG A 2 27.60 15.25 16.49
CA ARG A 2 28.31 13.98 16.19
C ARG A 2 28.26 13.70 14.68
N PRO A 3 29.39 13.37 14.00
CA PRO A 3 29.40 13.03 12.58
C PRO A 3 28.45 11.89 12.23
N MET A 4 27.84 11.92 11.03
CA MET A 4 26.88 10.87 10.61
C MET A 4 27.50 9.47 10.65
N ALA A 5 28.75 9.34 10.20
CA ALA A 5 29.46 8.06 10.23
C ALA A 5 29.54 7.48 11.66
N ASP A 6 29.85 8.31 12.66
CA ASP A 6 29.92 7.88 14.06
C ASP A 6 28.56 7.53 14.63
N ARG A 7 27.50 8.19 14.18
CA ARG A 7 26.12 7.91 14.62
C ARG A 7 25.66 6.55 14.11
N ILE A 8 25.87 6.27 12.82
CA ILE A 8 25.45 5.01 12.20
C ILE A 8 26.28 3.85 12.73
N SER A 9 27.62 3.96 12.73
CA SER A 9 28.47 2.89 13.26
C SER A 9 28.19 2.63 14.73
N GLY A 10 28.07 3.69 15.54
CA GLY A 10 27.71 3.57 16.96
C GLY A 10 26.39 2.85 17.18
N PHE A 11 25.34 3.21 16.43
CA PHE A 11 24.04 2.55 16.52
C PHE A 11 24.13 1.04 16.21
N MET A 12 24.76 0.67 15.11
CA MET A 12 24.88 -0.73 14.70
C MET A 12 25.72 -1.56 15.68
N ILE A 13 26.83 -0.99 16.17
CA ILE A 13 27.69 -1.62 17.18
C ILE A 13 26.91 -1.84 18.47
N THR A 14 26.17 -0.84 18.95
CA THR A 14 25.34 -0.98 20.16
C THR A 14 24.30 -2.09 20.03
N LEU A 15 23.65 -2.24 18.86
CA LEU A 15 22.72 -3.36 18.64
C LEU A 15 23.43 -4.71 18.70
N GLN A 16 24.61 -4.82 18.09
CA GLN A 16 25.39 -6.06 18.09
C GLN A 16 25.87 -6.43 19.50
N ASP A 17 26.33 -5.45 20.27
CA ASP A 17 26.79 -5.65 21.64
C ASP A 17 25.63 -6.05 22.56
N ALA A 18 24.48 -5.38 22.46
CA ALA A 18 23.29 -5.76 23.22
C ALA A 18 22.82 -7.18 22.90
N ALA A 19 22.89 -7.60 21.63
CA ALA A 19 22.59 -8.99 21.26
C ALA A 19 23.59 -9.96 21.90
N ARG A 20 24.90 -9.67 21.87
CA ARG A 20 25.92 -10.50 22.52
C ARG A 20 25.68 -10.62 24.02
N GLU A 21 25.37 -9.52 24.68
CA GLU A 21 25.01 -9.50 26.11
C GLU A 21 23.79 -10.36 26.42
N SER A 22 22.83 -10.45 25.49
CA SER A 22 21.68 -11.36 25.58
C SER A 22 21.97 -12.82 25.17
N GLY A 23 23.23 -13.16 24.88
CA GLY A 23 23.63 -14.51 24.46
C GLY A 23 23.34 -14.85 22.99
N SER A 24 23.07 -13.84 22.16
CA SER A 24 22.78 -13.99 20.73
C SER A 24 23.88 -13.35 19.88
N GLU A 25 24.17 -13.94 18.71
CA GLU A 25 25.03 -13.32 17.71
C GLU A 25 24.17 -12.79 16.56
N ILE A 26 24.32 -11.52 16.23
CA ILE A 26 23.60 -10.91 15.11
C ILE A 26 24.57 -10.33 14.08
N GLU A 27 24.16 -10.44 12.82
CA GLU A 27 24.78 -9.78 11.69
C GLU A 27 23.83 -8.72 11.15
N ILE A 28 24.32 -7.51 10.90
CA ILE A 28 23.51 -6.39 10.40
C ILE A 28 24.12 -5.86 9.11
N ASN A 29 23.35 -5.89 8.03
CA ASN A 29 23.69 -5.20 6.79
C ASN A 29 22.71 -4.02 6.60
N LEU A 30 23.21 -2.80 6.73
CA LEU A 30 22.43 -1.60 6.50
C LEU A 30 22.35 -1.31 5.00
N ARG A 31 21.13 -1.24 4.44
CA ARG A 31 20.92 -0.88 3.04
C ARG A 31 20.31 0.51 2.89
N PRO A 32 21.09 1.54 2.50
CA PRO A 32 20.53 2.86 2.22
C PRO A 32 19.55 2.79 1.05
N ILE A 33 18.61 3.73 1.02
CA ILE A 33 17.73 3.90 -0.14
C ILE A 33 18.59 4.42 -1.29
N SER A 34 18.47 3.79 -2.46
CA SER A 34 19.12 4.25 -3.68
C SER A 34 18.67 5.67 -4.00
N PRO A 35 19.59 6.64 -4.23
CA PRO A 35 19.23 7.99 -4.59
C PRO A 35 18.38 7.99 -5.86
N ARG A 36 17.25 8.71 -5.82
CA ARG A 36 16.44 9.04 -7.00
C ARG A 36 16.82 10.44 -7.48
N GLN A 37 16.38 10.85 -8.68
CA GLN A 37 16.71 12.16 -9.26
C GLN A 37 16.39 13.35 -8.33
N TRP A 38 15.38 13.20 -7.47
CA TRP A 38 14.93 14.22 -6.52
C TRP A 38 15.44 14.02 -5.08
N MET A 39 16.32 13.04 -4.83
CA MET A 39 16.78 12.69 -3.49
C MET A 39 18.31 12.73 -3.40
N PRO A 40 18.90 13.42 -2.40
CA PRO A 40 20.33 13.31 -2.15
C PRO A 40 20.69 11.88 -1.73
N ALA A 41 21.95 11.48 -1.95
CA ALA A 41 22.44 10.20 -1.45
C ALA A 41 22.30 10.14 0.09
N THR A 42 21.81 8.99 0.59
CA THR A 42 21.64 8.75 2.03
C THR A 42 22.95 9.00 2.80
N PHE A 43 24.09 8.59 2.23
CA PHE A 43 25.41 8.80 2.79
C PHE A 43 26.35 9.40 1.74
N HIS A 44 27.03 10.50 2.09
CA HIS A 44 28.02 11.13 1.22
C HIS A 44 29.31 10.31 1.09
N ASN A 45 29.74 9.65 2.18
CA ASN A 45 30.98 8.84 2.24
C ASN A 45 30.72 7.48 2.90
N PRO A 46 29.97 6.56 2.26
CA PRO A 46 29.61 5.26 2.84
C PRO A 46 30.84 4.43 3.25
N GLN A 47 31.96 4.56 2.55
CA GLN A 47 33.22 3.88 2.87
C GLN A 47 33.78 4.26 4.24
N GLN A 48 33.61 5.51 4.67
CA GLN A 48 34.04 5.96 6.00
C GLN A 48 33.19 5.35 7.13
N ILE A 49 31.94 4.99 6.82
CA ILE A 49 31.06 4.28 7.75
C ILE A 49 31.50 2.83 7.81
N ALA A 50 31.61 2.17 6.65
CA ALA A 50 31.97 0.76 6.54
C ALA A 50 33.31 0.43 7.20
N ALA A 51 34.33 1.29 7.03
CA ALA A 51 35.63 1.14 7.68
C ALA A 51 35.60 1.20 9.22
N LYS A 52 34.49 1.67 9.83
CA LYS A 52 34.29 1.69 11.29
C LYS A 52 33.45 0.52 11.79
N LEU A 53 32.89 -0.28 10.89
CA LEU A 53 32.04 -1.40 11.27
C LEU A 53 32.91 -2.63 11.58
N PRO A 54 32.77 -3.24 12.77
CA PRO A 54 33.44 -4.50 13.09
C PRO A 54 32.80 -5.67 12.34
N LYS A 55 33.44 -6.84 12.46
CA LYS A 55 32.96 -8.08 11.85
C LYS A 55 31.47 -8.33 12.12
N GLY A 56 30.75 -8.71 11.06
CA GLY A 56 29.32 -8.99 11.13
C GLY A 56 28.44 -7.74 11.01
N LEU A 57 29.01 -6.56 10.76
CA LEU A 57 28.28 -5.33 10.46
C LEU A 57 28.73 -4.76 9.12
N THR A 58 27.83 -4.63 8.15
CA THR A 58 28.16 -4.12 6.81
C THR A 58 27.21 -3.02 6.37
N LEU A 59 27.67 -2.24 5.38
CA LEU A 59 26.86 -1.23 4.69
C LEU A 59 26.79 -1.64 3.22
N ALA A 60 25.58 -1.91 2.70
CA ALA A 60 25.31 -2.45 1.35
C ALA A 60 26.45 -2.37 0.33
N GLY A 61 27.10 -3.51 0.05
CA GLY A 61 28.15 -3.62 -0.98
C GLY A 61 29.51 -3.03 -0.57
N PHE A 62 29.66 -2.57 0.67
CA PHE A 62 30.93 -2.12 1.24
C PHE A 62 31.39 -3.09 2.31
N SER A 63 32.66 -3.51 2.19
CA SER A 63 33.31 -4.34 3.19
C SER A 63 33.49 -3.61 4.51
N ASP A 64 33.32 -4.35 5.60
CA ASP A 64 33.57 -3.89 6.96
C ASP A 64 35.08 -3.73 7.25
N ALA A 65 35.44 -3.37 8.48
CA ALA A 65 36.83 -3.21 8.89
C ALA A 65 37.66 -4.51 8.84
N ALA A 66 37.01 -5.67 8.81
CA ALA A 66 37.63 -6.98 8.64
C ALA A 66 37.74 -7.41 7.15
N GLY A 67 37.24 -6.59 6.22
CA GLY A 67 37.21 -6.91 4.80
C GLY A 67 36.06 -7.82 4.39
N GLU A 68 35.09 -8.07 5.26
CA GLU A 68 33.92 -8.90 4.95
C GLU A 68 32.80 -8.02 4.35
N ASP A 69 32.25 -8.44 3.22
CA ASP A 69 30.96 -7.95 2.71
C ASP A 69 29.99 -9.13 2.66
N PHE A 70 28.86 -9.00 3.35
CA PHE A 70 27.78 -9.97 3.29
C PHE A 70 26.50 -9.29 2.80
N ASP A 71 26.36 -9.18 1.49
CA ASP A 71 25.09 -8.85 0.87
C ASP A 71 24.24 -10.10 0.67
N ARG A 72 23.50 -10.51 1.70
CA ARG A 72 22.65 -11.71 1.65
C ARG A 72 21.36 -11.55 0.82
N GLY A 73 21.28 -10.51 -0.01
CA GLY A 73 20.08 -10.15 -0.77
C GLY A 73 18.99 -9.49 0.08
N ARG A 74 18.14 -8.70 -0.57
CA ARG A 74 16.88 -8.16 0.00
C ARG A 74 15.73 -9.16 -0.11
N ALA A 75 16.03 -10.41 -0.42
CA ALA A 75 15.08 -11.35 -0.99
C ALA A 75 14.28 -12.08 0.11
N GLY A 76 13.60 -11.32 0.97
CA GLY A 76 12.48 -11.83 1.77
C GLY A 76 11.30 -12.17 0.87
N TRP A 77 10.64 -13.27 1.15
CA TRP A 77 9.44 -13.74 0.45
C TRP A 77 8.24 -13.16 1.19
N GLY A 78 7.21 -12.72 0.46
CA GLY A 78 6.09 -11.96 1.04
C GLY A 78 6.30 -10.45 1.02
N GLY A 79 6.75 -9.89 -0.12
CA GLY A 79 6.70 -8.44 -0.29
C GLY A 79 5.26 -7.92 -0.17
N GLU A 80 5.12 -6.70 0.36
CA GLU A 80 3.89 -5.92 0.61
C GLU A 80 3.03 -5.66 -0.66
N ALA A 81 2.86 -6.62 -1.57
CA ALA A 81 2.27 -6.38 -2.89
C ALA A 81 0.90 -5.67 -2.80
N PHE A 82 0.14 -5.97 -1.73
CA PHE A 82 -1.14 -5.34 -1.46
C PHE A 82 -1.32 -4.85 -0.02
N TYR A 83 -0.24 -4.63 0.75
CA TYR A 83 -0.38 -4.01 2.08
C TYR A 83 -1.16 -2.69 1.92
N PRO A 84 -2.24 -2.46 2.70
CA PRO A 84 -2.61 -3.11 3.97
C PRO A 84 -3.68 -4.22 3.88
N VAL A 85 -4.00 -4.77 2.69
CA VAL A 85 -5.04 -5.79 2.54
C VAL A 85 -4.58 -7.12 3.14
N ALA A 86 -5.18 -7.52 4.26
CA ALA A 86 -4.76 -8.69 5.02
C ALA A 86 -5.06 -10.01 4.27
N GLY A 87 -4.05 -10.85 4.11
CA GLY A 87 -4.19 -12.20 3.55
C GLY A 87 -4.41 -12.27 2.03
N LEU A 88 -4.18 -11.19 1.29
CA LEU A 88 -4.25 -11.19 -0.18
C LEU A 88 -2.86 -11.50 -0.78
N THR A 89 -2.76 -12.61 -1.52
CA THR A 89 -1.47 -13.12 -1.99
C THR A 89 -1.19 -12.78 -3.45
N ASN A 90 0.07 -12.48 -3.78
CA ASN A 90 0.59 -12.49 -5.14
C ASN A 90 1.74 -13.50 -5.25
N PRO A 91 1.51 -14.73 -5.76
CA PRO A 91 2.56 -15.75 -5.82
C PRO A 91 3.57 -15.52 -6.94
N LEU A 92 3.30 -14.68 -7.94
CA LEU A 92 4.14 -14.57 -9.14
C LEU A 92 5.56 -14.03 -8.86
N PRO A 93 5.76 -12.96 -8.08
CA PRO A 93 7.10 -12.49 -7.73
C PRO A 93 7.90 -13.57 -7.01
N THR A 94 7.25 -14.30 -6.11
CA THR A 94 7.83 -15.42 -5.38
C THR A 94 8.18 -16.59 -6.30
N ALA A 95 7.29 -16.94 -7.23
CA ALA A 95 7.51 -17.98 -8.23
C ALA A 95 8.68 -17.67 -9.17
N ARG A 96 8.84 -16.41 -9.60
CA ARG A 96 10.00 -15.98 -10.40
C ARG A 96 11.31 -16.16 -9.63
N ARG A 97 11.33 -15.85 -8.34
CA ARG A 97 12.50 -16.04 -7.46
C ARG A 97 12.80 -17.52 -7.21
N LEU A 98 11.78 -18.34 -6.93
CA LEU A 98 11.90 -19.80 -6.81
C LEU A 98 12.53 -20.41 -8.06
N THR A 99 12.03 -20.04 -9.23
CA THR A 99 12.52 -20.55 -10.52
C THR A 99 13.99 -20.20 -10.70
N GLY A 100 14.39 -18.95 -10.45
CA GLY A 100 15.80 -18.53 -10.50
C GLY A 100 16.70 -19.31 -9.52
N ARG A 101 16.18 -19.62 -8.33
CA ARG A 101 16.88 -20.42 -7.32
C ARG A 101 17.12 -21.87 -7.79
N PHE A 102 16.12 -22.51 -8.38
CA PHE A 102 16.24 -23.91 -8.81
C PHE A 102 17.00 -24.06 -10.13
N SER A 103 16.93 -23.06 -11.02
CA SER A 103 17.64 -23.06 -12.30
C SER A 103 19.13 -22.75 -12.17
N ASN A 104 19.57 -22.06 -11.11
CA ASN A 104 20.95 -21.63 -10.93
C ASN A 104 21.66 -22.42 -9.81
N ALA A 105 22.64 -23.25 -10.18
CA ALA A 105 23.44 -24.05 -9.24
C ALA A 105 24.12 -23.21 -8.14
N ALA A 106 24.52 -21.97 -8.44
CA ALA A 106 25.10 -21.06 -7.45
C ALA A 106 24.08 -20.58 -6.39
N GLN A 107 22.79 -20.61 -6.72
CA GLN A 107 21.71 -20.19 -5.81
C GLN A 107 21.02 -21.35 -5.09
N GLN A 108 21.23 -22.60 -5.51
CA GLN A 108 20.62 -23.77 -4.86
C GLN A 108 20.97 -23.87 -3.36
N ASN A 109 22.19 -23.46 -3.00
CA ASN A 109 22.69 -23.44 -1.61
C ASN A 109 22.48 -22.10 -0.87
N SER A 110 21.79 -21.13 -1.47
CA SER A 110 21.49 -19.86 -0.80
C SER A 110 20.52 -20.05 0.38
N ARG A 111 20.63 -19.23 1.43
CA ARG A 111 19.64 -19.27 2.53
C ARG A 111 18.27 -18.79 2.03
N LEU A 112 17.21 -19.48 2.44
CA LEU A 112 15.84 -18.99 2.22
C LEU A 112 15.57 -17.88 3.24
N ILE A 113 15.18 -16.70 2.78
CA ILE A 113 14.77 -15.61 3.66
C ILE A 113 13.24 -15.54 3.61
N VAL A 114 12.60 -15.84 4.74
CA VAL A 114 11.15 -15.71 4.91
C VAL A 114 10.89 -14.42 5.68
N SER A 115 10.08 -13.52 5.13
CA SER A 115 9.60 -12.36 5.88
C SER A 115 8.42 -12.79 6.74
N TYR A 116 8.42 -12.37 8.00
CA TYR A 116 7.33 -12.63 8.96
C TYR A 116 6.38 -11.43 9.09
N ASP A 117 6.48 -10.47 8.17
CA ASP A 117 5.74 -9.20 8.25
C ASP A 117 4.22 -9.40 8.07
N GLU A 118 3.81 -10.52 7.44
CA GLU A 118 2.40 -10.88 7.25
C GLU A 118 2.16 -12.36 7.65
N PRO A 119 1.83 -12.64 8.92
CA PRO A 119 1.55 -14.02 9.35
C PRO A 119 0.39 -14.66 8.57
N ASP A 120 -0.57 -13.85 8.10
CA ASP A 120 -1.77 -14.30 7.37
C ASP A 120 -1.48 -14.96 6.02
N VAL A 121 -0.29 -14.76 5.45
CA VAL A 121 0.12 -15.36 4.16
C VAL A 121 1.27 -16.35 4.30
N LEU A 122 1.73 -16.62 5.53
CA LEU A 122 2.89 -17.46 5.79
C LEU A 122 2.67 -18.89 5.29
N ASP A 123 1.55 -19.51 5.66
CA ASP A 123 1.21 -20.87 5.26
C ASP A 123 1.10 -21.01 3.74
N PHE A 124 0.51 -20.00 3.08
CA PHE A 124 0.45 -19.95 1.62
C PHE A 124 1.84 -19.92 0.98
N ASN A 125 2.75 -19.08 1.50
CA ASN A 125 4.10 -18.95 0.98
C ASN A 125 4.95 -20.21 1.24
N LEU A 126 4.77 -20.86 2.39
CA LEU A 126 5.42 -22.14 2.70
C LEU A 126 4.90 -23.26 1.79
N GLY A 127 3.58 -23.33 1.57
CA GLY A 127 2.97 -24.27 0.64
C GLY A 127 3.48 -24.09 -0.79
N LEU A 128 3.55 -22.84 -1.26
CA LEU A 128 4.10 -22.49 -2.57
C LEU A 128 5.58 -22.91 -2.69
N TYR A 129 6.38 -22.66 -1.66
CA TYR A 129 7.78 -23.09 -1.61
C TYR A 129 7.91 -24.61 -1.74
N GLU A 130 7.15 -25.38 -0.96
CA GLU A 130 7.20 -26.84 -1.03
C GLU A 130 6.71 -27.38 -2.38
N ALA A 131 5.68 -26.78 -2.97
CA ALA A 131 5.22 -27.14 -4.32
C ALA A 131 6.32 -26.94 -5.37
N PHE A 132 6.99 -25.79 -5.34
CA PHE A 132 8.09 -25.50 -6.26
C PHE A 132 9.36 -26.30 -5.98
N LYS A 133 9.63 -26.66 -4.71
CA LYS A 133 10.74 -27.56 -4.34
C LYS A 133 10.53 -28.97 -4.88
N ARG A 134 9.27 -29.44 -4.96
CA ARG A 134 8.91 -30.68 -5.65
C ARG A 134 9.08 -30.56 -7.17
N ALA A 135 8.57 -29.48 -7.77
CA ALA A 135 8.56 -29.30 -9.23
C ALA A 135 9.92 -28.92 -9.83
N LYS A 136 10.76 -28.20 -9.08
CA LYS A 136 12.07 -27.66 -9.49
C LYS A 136 12.07 -27.01 -10.89
N PRO A 137 11.20 -26.01 -11.14
CA PRO A 137 11.11 -25.40 -12.46
C PRO A 137 12.41 -24.69 -12.82
N GLY A 138 12.91 -24.97 -14.02
CA GLY A 138 14.12 -24.38 -14.59
C GLY A 138 13.86 -23.23 -15.56
N ASN A 139 12.61 -23.03 -16.00
CA ASN A 139 12.24 -21.97 -16.95
C ASN A 139 10.81 -21.44 -16.72
N LYS A 140 10.41 -20.44 -17.52
CA LYS A 140 9.10 -19.77 -17.38
C LYS A 140 7.92 -20.71 -17.64
N VAL A 141 8.04 -21.66 -18.57
CA VAL A 141 6.95 -22.60 -18.88
C VAL A 141 6.73 -23.54 -17.70
N GLU A 142 7.81 -24.11 -17.18
CA GLU A 142 7.77 -24.98 -15.99
C GLU A 142 7.30 -24.22 -14.74
N MET A 143 7.67 -22.94 -14.59
CA MET A 143 7.16 -22.09 -13.51
C MET A 143 5.63 -21.97 -13.56
N MET A 144 5.07 -21.73 -14.74
CA MET A 144 3.61 -21.63 -14.92
C MET A 144 2.91 -22.97 -14.67
N GLN A 145 3.53 -24.08 -15.08
CA GLN A 145 3.02 -25.43 -14.79
C GLN A 145 3.04 -25.72 -13.28
N ALA A 146 4.12 -25.35 -12.57
CA ALA A 146 4.21 -25.49 -11.11
C ALA A 146 3.17 -24.62 -10.38
N LEU A 147 2.95 -23.38 -10.84
CA LEU A 147 1.88 -22.53 -10.31
C LEU A 147 0.50 -23.13 -10.54
N ARG A 148 0.19 -23.62 -11.75
CA ARG A 148 -1.07 -24.30 -12.03
C ARG A 148 -1.26 -25.53 -11.15
N GLY A 149 -0.20 -26.33 -10.96
CA GLY A 149 -0.22 -27.49 -10.08
C GLY A 149 -0.57 -27.11 -8.63
N TYR A 150 0.04 -26.05 -8.11
CA TYR A 150 -0.30 -25.53 -6.78
C TYR A 150 -1.72 -24.95 -6.73
N ALA A 151 -2.17 -24.29 -7.79
CA ALA A 151 -3.55 -23.83 -7.91
C ALA A 151 -4.55 -25.01 -7.86
N ALA A 152 -4.22 -26.14 -8.48
CA ALA A 152 -5.03 -27.35 -8.42
C ALA A 152 -5.07 -27.97 -7.02
N GLU A 153 -3.97 -27.92 -6.25
CA GLU A 153 -3.96 -28.34 -4.84
C GLU A 153 -4.97 -27.50 -4.00
N LEU A 154 -5.01 -26.18 -4.23
CA LEU A 154 -5.87 -25.26 -3.49
C LEU A 154 -7.33 -25.23 -3.97
N ALA A 155 -7.57 -25.15 -5.28
CA ALA A 155 -8.91 -24.99 -5.86
C ALA A 155 -9.52 -26.29 -6.39
N GLY A 156 -8.75 -27.38 -6.45
CA GLY A 156 -9.13 -28.56 -7.22
C GLY A 156 -8.92 -28.34 -8.73
N GLU A 157 -8.87 -29.43 -9.51
CA GLU A 157 -8.52 -29.30 -10.94
C GLU A 157 -9.50 -28.45 -11.75
N GLN A 158 -10.80 -28.50 -11.42
CA GLN A 158 -11.81 -27.70 -12.11
C GLN A 158 -11.67 -26.19 -11.84
N GLY A 159 -10.99 -25.80 -10.76
CA GLY A 159 -10.76 -24.41 -10.35
C GLY A 159 -9.32 -23.95 -10.54
N ALA A 160 -8.40 -24.82 -10.97
CA ALA A 160 -6.97 -24.52 -11.06
C ALA A 160 -6.68 -23.37 -12.02
N ASP A 161 -7.31 -23.38 -13.19
CA ASP A 161 -7.11 -22.35 -14.21
C ASP A 161 -7.72 -21.01 -13.77
N ASP A 162 -8.89 -21.02 -13.14
CA ASP A 162 -9.54 -19.81 -12.60
C ASP A 162 -8.66 -19.16 -11.51
N LEU A 163 -8.10 -19.96 -10.58
CA LEU A 163 -7.21 -19.45 -9.53
C LEU A 163 -5.88 -18.94 -10.09
N LEU A 164 -5.30 -19.62 -11.07
CA LEU A 164 -4.11 -19.15 -11.76
C LEU A 164 -4.36 -17.80 -12.44
N GLU A 165 -5.48 -17.65 -13.13
CA GLU A 165 -5.89 -16.40 -13.79
C GLU A 165 -6.13 -15.26 -12.78
N ILE A 166 -6.61 -15.55 -11.57
CA ILE A 166 -6.69 -14.57 -10.48
C ILE A 166 -5.28 -14.11 -10.09
N TRP A 167 -4.32 -15.02 -9.90
CA TRP A 167 -2.95 -14.65 -9.54
C TRP A 167 -2.26 -13.85 -10.65
N LEU A 168 -2.50 -14.18 -11.92
CA LEU A 168 -2.01 -13.39 -13.05
C LEU A 168 -2.60 -11.98 -13.06
N ALA A 169 -3.91 -11.85 -12.78
CA ALA A 169 -4.56 -10.54 -12.68
C ALA A 169 -3.99 -9.72 -11.51
N LEU A 170 -3.74 -10.34 -10.35
CA LEU A 170 -3.11 -9.70 -9.21
C LEU A 170 -1.67 -9.25 -9.52
N ASP A 171 -0.86 -10.05 -10.21
CA ASP A 171 0.47 -9.63 -10.62
C ASP A 171 0.43 -8.41 -11.55
N LEU A 172 -0.51 -8.39 -12.50
CA LEU A 172 -0.73 -7.23 -13.37
C LEU A 172 -1.14 -5.99 -12.56
N ILE A 173 -2.06 -6.13 -11.60
CA ILE A 173 -2.47 -5.03 -10.71
C ILE A 173 -1.26 -4.49 -9.93
N SER A 174 -0.44 -5.38 -9.36
CA SER A 174 0.77 -4.99 -8.63
C SER A 174 1.71 -4.19 -9.52
N ASN A 175 1.96 -4.64 -10.76
CA ASN A 175 2.83 -3.95 -11.71
C ASN A 175 2.22 -2.62 -12.19
N ASP A 176 0.90 -2.55 -12.41
CA ASP A 176 0.22 -1.31 -12.82
C ASP A 176 0.29 -0.25 -11.71
N LEU A 177 0.16 -0.65 -10.44
CA LEU A 177 0.33 0.23 -9.29
C LEU A 177 1.77 0.74 -9.13
N GLU A 178 2.78 -0.01 -9.61
CA GLU A 178 4.17 0.45 -9.65
C GLU A 178 4.37 1.68 -10.56
N VAL A 179 3.45 1.94 -11.51
CA VAL A 179 3.51 3.17 -12.32
C VAL A 179 3.35 4.43 -11.45
N LEU A 180 2.64 4.32 -10.32
CA LEU A 180 2.48 5.38 -9.32
C LEU A 180 3.53 5.31 -8.20
N ASP A 181 4.56 4.46 -8.32
CA ASP A 181 5.51 4.15 -7.25
C ASP A 181 6.58 5.24 -7.05
N PHE A 182 6.19 6.24 -6.26
CA PHE A 182 7.13 7.07 -5.53
C PHE A 182 7.43 6.55 -4.10
N GLY A 183 7.12 5.27 -3.89
CA GLY A 183 6.80 4.58 -2.65
C GLY A 183 5.53 3.74 -2.89
N PRO A 184 5.37 2.53 -2.29
CA PRO A 184 4.19 1.69 -2.56
C PRO A 184 2.89 2.47 -2.32
N VAL A 185 2.12 2.73 -3.37
CA VAL A 185 1.01 3.70 -3.34
C VAL A 185 -0.08 3.33 -2.34
N LEU A 186 -0.32 2.02 -2.14
CA LEU A 186 -1.27 1.50 -1.14
C LEU A 186 -0.80 1.76 0.31
N SER A 187 0.51 1.75 0.55
CA SER A 187 1.08 2.12 1.84
C SER A 187 1.11 3.65 2.00
N PHE A 188 1.52 4.39 0.96
CA PHE A 188 1.75 5.83 1.05
C PHE A 188 0.45 6.63 1.15
N GLY A 189 -0.54 6.34 0.31
CA GLY A 189 -1.80 7.07 0.29
C GLY A 189 -2.73 6.65 1.44
N PRO A 190 -3.35 5.46 1.36
CA PRO A 190 -4.26 4.97 2.40
C PRO A 190 -3.70 4.99 3.82
N ILE A 191 -2.43 4.63 4.04
CA ILE A 191 -1.87 4.47 5.39
C ILE A 191 -1.11 5.71 5.87
N LEU A 192 -0.02 6.11 5.19
CA LEU A 192 0.85 7.19 5.67
C LEU A 192 0.18 8.57 5.60
N ALA A 193 -0.59 8.81 4.53
CA ALA A 193 -1.37 10.04 4.34
C ALA A 193 -2.81 9.91 4.84
N ARG A 194 -3.15 8.75 5.44
CA ARG A 194 -4.45 8.45 6.03
C ARG A 194 -5.62 8.62 5.05
N TRP A 195 -5.42 8.47 3.74
CA TRP A 195 -6.51 8.67 2.76
C TRP A 195 -7.72 7.78 3.01
N ILE A 196 -7.52 6.60 3.61
CA ILE A 196 -8.60 5.68 3.97
C ILE A 196 -9.62 6.32 4.92
N ASN A 197 -9.18 7.07 5.94
CA ASN A 197 -10.02 7.60 7.02
C ASN A 197 -10.00 9.13 7.12
N ARG A 198 -9.18 9.84 6.33
CA ARG A 198 -9.15 11.31 6.25
C ARG A 198 -10.30 11.86 5.37
N PRO A 199 -11.05 12.87 5.82
CA PRO A 199 -12.18 13.42 5.06
C PRO A 199 -11.74 14.32 3.90
N LEU A 200 -12.52 14.32 2.81
CA LEU A 200 -12.36 15.24 1.69
C LEU A 200 -13.28 16.45 1.88
N VAL A 201 -12.71 17.57 2.31
CA VAL A 201 -13.45 18.81 2.55
C VAL A 201 -12.76 20.00 1.84
N PRO A 202 -13.49 21.06 1.45
CA PRO A 202 -12.89 22.21 0.78
C PRO A 202 -11.94 23.03 1.66
N PHE A 203 -12.25 23.12 2.97
CA PHE A 203 -11.53 23.94 3.95
C PHE A 203 -11.02 23.09 5.12
N PRO A 204 -10.01 22.24 4.92
CA PRO A 204 -9.48 21.36 5.97
C PRO A 204 -8.89 22.13 7.17
N SER A 205 -8.48 23.39 6.99
CA SER A 205 -8.00 24.25 8.07
C SER A 205 -9.08 24.73 9.04
N GLU A 206 -10.35 24.56 8.69
CA GLU A 206 -11.50 24.96 9.51
C GLU A 206 -12.09 23.79 10.30
N LEU A 207 -11.55 22.58 10.13
CA LEU A 207 -11.93 21.43 10.94
C LEU A 207 -11.50 21.64 12.39
N SER A 208 -12.39 21.29 13.31
CA SER A 208 -12.09 21.35 14.75
C SER A 208 -11.04 20.31 15.15
N SER A 209 -10.43 20.51 16.32
CA SER A 209 -9.48 19.54 16.88
C SER A 209 -10.12 18.15 17.06
N GLU A 210 -11.37 18.09 17.49
CA GLU A 210 -12.14 16.85 17.64
C GLU A 210 -12.34 16.11 16.31
N GLU A 211 -12.58 16.85 15.22
CA GLU A 211 -12.75 16.27 13.88
C GLU A 211 -11.45 15.72 13.28
N THR A 212 -10.30 16.17 13.79
CA THR A 212 -8.99 15.81 13.23
C THR A 212 -8.19 14.84 14.11
N GLU A 213 -8.56 14.67 15.37
CA GLU A 213 -7.82 13.91 16.40
C GLU A 213 -7.47 12.48 15.95
N TYR A 214 -8.38 11.79 15.27
CA TYR A 214 -8.22 10.37 14.92
C TYR A 214 -7.27 10.11 13.74
N TYR A 215 -6.90 11.11 12.94
CA TYR A 215 -5.99 10.93 11.80
C TYR A 215 -4.79 11.86 11.82
N ARG A 216 -4.92 13.06 12.39
CA ARG A 216 -3.91 14.13 12.31
C ARG A 216 -2.59 13.77 12.97
N PRO A 217 -2.54 13.15 14.18
CA PRO A 217 -1.28 12.75 14.82
C PRO A 217 -0.49 11.72 14.02
N PHE A 218 -1.16 11.00 13.11
CA PHE A 218 -0.57 9.91 12.33
C PHE A 218 -0.14 10.32 10.91
N LEU A 219 -0.29 11.60 10.54
CA LEU A 219 0.21 12.10 9.26
C LEU A 219 1.74 12.16 9.27
N PHE A 220 2.37 11.38 8.39
CA PHE A 220 3.81 11.29 8.36
C PHE A 220 4.46 12.53 7.71
N GLN A 221 5.36 13.20 8.44
CA GLN A 221 6.27 14.24 7.94
C GLN A 221 5.62 15.53 7.39
N ALA A 222 4.46 15.94 7.90
CA ALA A 222 3.97 17.29 7.62
C ALA A 222 4.80 18.33 8.41
N LYS A 223 5.49 19.25 7.71
CA LYS A 223 6.35 20.28 8.35
C LYS A 223 5.56 21.46 8.92
N GLY A 224 4.22 21.46 8.77
CA GLY A 224 3.32 22.48 9.27
C GLY A 224 1.88 22.25 8.82
N GLU A 225 0.99 23.14 9.28
CA GLU A 225 -0.47 23.04 9.07
C GLU A 225 -0.87 23.03 7.59
N GLU A 226 -0.24 23.87 6.76
CA GLU A 226 -0.54 23.94 5.32
C GLU A 226 -0.28 22.59 4.62
N GLN A 227 0.87 21.97 4.90
CA GLN A 227 1.23 20.68 4.32
C GLN A 227 0.31 19.57 4.83
N ALA A 228 0.05 19.56 6.13
CA ALA A 228 -0.85 18.57 6.73
C ALA A 228 -2.31 18.71 6.24
N ASN A 229 -2.70 19.89 5.74
CA ASN A 229 -4.01 20.17 5.16
C ASN A 229 -4.10 19.83 3.66
N ASN A 230 -2.96 19.63 2.99
CA ASN A 230 -2.92 19.11 1.63
C ASN A 230 -3.06 17.59 1.64
N LEU A 231 -3.95 17.03 0.82
CA LEU A 231 -4.17 15.59 0.77
C LEU A 231 -3.03 14.84 0.08
N ILE A 232 -2.41 15.43 -0.93
CA ILE A 232 -1.36 14.78 -1.74
C ILE A 232 0.06 15.11 -1.28
N ASP A 233 0.19 15.88 -0.19
CA ASP A 233 1.48 16.10 0.47
C ASP A 233 1.79 14.87 1.33
N ILE A 234 2.65 14.00 0.80
CA ILE A 234 3.07 12.76 1.46
C ILE A 234 4.58 12.90 1.68
N GLN A 235 5.02 12.87 2.94
CA GLN A 235 6.43 13.00 3.29
C GLN A 235 7.08 14.32 2.84
N ALA A 236 6.34 15.44 2.89
CA ALA A 236 6.79 16.72 2.34
C ALA A 236 7.09 16.65 0.82
N MET A 237 6.44 15.73 0.11
CA MET A 237 6.52 15.58 -1.34
C MET A 237 5.11 15.67 -1.94
N ARG A 238 4.98 16.41 -3.05
CA ARG A 238 3.71 16.61 -3.77
C ARG A 238 3.70 15.84 -5.09
N MET A 239 3.86 14.53 -4.97
CA MET A 239 4.14 13.63 -6.11
C MET A 239 2.94 13.47 -7.05
N PHE A 240 1.74 13.75 -6.53
CA PHE A 240 0.49 13.69 -7.26
C PHE A 240 -0.10 15.07 -7.58
N GLU A 241 0.75 16.11 -7.65
CA GLU A 241 0.30 17.50 -7.84
C GLU A 241 -0.03 17.80 -9.31
N GLY A 242 -1.14 18.50 -9.50
CA GLY A 242 -1.57 19.00 -10.79
C GLY A 242 -2.33 17.99 -11.67
N TYR A 243 -2.86 18.51 -12.77
CA TYR A 243 -3.78 17.78 -13.64
C TYR A 243 -3.10 16.63 -14.42
N GLY A 244 -1.80 16.75 -14.72
CA GLY A 244 -1.04 15.68 -15.36
C GLY A 244 -0.95 14.43 -14.48
N ALA A 245 -0.67 14.62 -13.18
CA ALA A 245 -0.64 13.53 -12.21
C ALA A 245 -2.03 12.90 -12.01
N ARG A 246 -3.09 13.71 -11.98
CA ARG A 246 -4.48 13.23 -12.00
C ARG A 246 -4.75 12.31 -13.19
N MET A 247 -4.39 12.72 -14.41
CA MET A 247 -4.63 11.91 -15.61
C MET A 247 -3.86 10.59 -15.60
N LEU A 248 -2.62 10.60 -15.07
CA LEU A 248 -1.83 9.38 -14.89
C LEU A 248 -2.49 8.44 -13.87
N ALA A 249 -2.90 8.96 -12.70
CA ALA A 249 -3.58 8.19 -11.67
C ALA A 249 -4.89 7.59 -12.20
N GLN A 250 -5.69 8.36 -12.92
CA GLN A 250 -6.93 7.89 -13.55
C GLN A 250 -6.66 6.75 -14.55
N ARG A 251 -5.60 6.85 -15.36
CA ARG A 251 -5.24 5.78 -16.30
C ARG A 251 -4.85 4.49 -15.58
N VAL A 252 -4.06 4.59 -14.52
CA VAL A 252 -3.69 3.43 -13.70
C VAL A 252 -4.92 2.82 -13.03
N TYR A 253 -5.79 3.66 -12.47
CA TYR A 253 -7.07 3.24 -11.89
C TYR A 253 -7.91 2.42 -12.89
N GLU A 254 -8.09 2.88 -14.13
CA GLU A 254 -8.85 2.15 -15.15
C GLU A 254 -8.27 0.75 -15.45
N MET A 255 -6.95 0.65 -15.57
CA MET A 255 -6.27 -0.63 -15.84
C MET A 255 -6.42 -1.60 -14.66
N VAL A 256 -6.19 -1.10 -13.44
CA VAL A 256 -6.32 -1.89 -12.21
C VAL A 256 -7.77 -2.36 -12.01
N MET A 257 -8.75 -1.50 -12.22
CA MET A 257 -10.17 -1.83 -12.03
C MET A 257 -10.68 -2.89 -13.01
N ALA A 258 -10.17 -2.92 -14.24
CA ALA A 258 -10.49 -3.96 -15.21
C ALA A 258 -9.99 -5.34 -14.72
N ASN A 259 -8.73 -5.41 -14.25
CA ASN A 259 -8.14 -6.65 -13.71
C ASN A 259 -8.80 -7.08 -12.39
N LEU A 260 -9.14 -6.14 -11.50
CA LEU A 260 -9.88 -6.43 -10.27
C LEU A 260 -11.26 -7.00 -10.55
N SER A 261 -11.97 -6.43 -11.54
CA SER A 261 -13.29 -6.94 -11.95
C SER A 261 -13.21 -8.36 -12.49
N LYS A 262 -12.16 -8.67 -13.26
CA LYS A 262 -11.87 -10.04 -13.72
C LYS A 262 -11.62 -10.98 -12.54
N ALA A 263 -10.74 -10.61 -11.61
CA ALA A 263 -10.40 -11.42 -10.44
C ALA A 263 -11.62 -11.69 -9.55
N LEU A 264 -12.45 -10.67 -9.28
CA LEU A 264 -13.70 -10.80 -8.51
C LEU A 264 -14.67 -11.78 -9.16
N ARG A 265 -14.86 -11.71 -10.48
CA ARG A 265 -15.74 -12.63 -11.22
C ARG A 265 -15.24 -14.06 -11.15
N LEU A 266 -13.94 -14.29 -11.32
CA LEU A 266 -13.34 -15.63 -11.22
C LEU A 266 -13.47 -16.18 -9.79
N ALA A 267 -13.22 -15.36 -8.78
CA ALA A 267 -13.36 -15.76 -7.38
C ALA A 267 -14.81 -16.11 -7.02
N ALA A 268 -15.80 -15.35 -7.55
CA ALA A 268 -17.22 -15.69 -7.42
C ALA A 268 -17.54 -17.03 -8.09
N GLY A 269 -17.02 -17.29 -9.28
CA GLY A 269 -17.17 -18.58 -9.95
C GLY A 269 -16.56 -19.75 -9.15
N LEU A 270 -15.40 -19.56 -8.52
CA LEU A 270 -14.80 -20.55 -7.61
C LEU A 270 -15.68 -20.79 -6.38
N GLN A 271 -16.26 -19.75 -5.81
CA GLN A 271 -17.19 -19.85 -4.68
C GLN A 271 -18.43 -20.66 -5.04
N GLU A 272 -19.03 -20.42 -6.21
CA GLU A 272 -20.22 -21.13 -6.71
C GLU A 272 -19.95 -22.61 -7.01
N LYS A 273 -18.76 -22.92 -7.53
CA LYS A 273 -18.33 -24.30 -7.83
C LYS A 273 -17.92 -25.09 -6.58
N ALA A 274 -17.68 -24.43 -5.45
CA ALA A 274 -17.23 -25.08 -4.23
C ALA A 274 -18.36 -25.93 -3.62
N THR A 275 -18.13 -27.24 -3.53
CA THR A 275 -19.07 -28.19 -2.93
C THR A 275 -18.95 -28.27 -1.40
N ASP A 276 -17.80 -27.89 -0.87
CA ASP A 276 -17.49 -27.87 0.56
C ASP A 276 -17.75 -26.46 1.15
N PRO A 277 -18.52 -26.34 2.25
CA PRO A 277 -18.77 -25.06 2.91
C PRO A 277 -17.51 -24.32 3.35
N ALA A 278 -16.46 -25.03 3.79
CA ALA A 278 -15.23 -24.38 4.23
C ALA A 278 -14.50 -23.72 3.03
N ARG A 279 -14.33 -24.45 1.91
CA ARG A 279 -13.81 -23.87 0.66
C ARG A 279 -14.66 -22.71 0.14
N SER A 280 -15.99 -22.82 0.19
CA SER A 280 -16.86 -21.71 -0.22
C SER A 280 -16.62 -20.46 0.65
N ALA A 281 -16.42 -20.63 1.96
CA ALA A 281 -16.07 -19.54 2.86
C ALA A 281 -14.68 -18.95 2.56
N GLU A 282 -13.68 -19.76 2.19
CA GLU A 282 -12.37 -19.28 1.76
C GLU A 282 -12.45 -18.40 0.50
N TRP A 283 -13.23 -18.81 -0.52
CA TRP A 283 -13.45 -17.99 -1.71
C TRP A 283 -14.22 -16.71 -1.40
N LYS A 284 -15.20 -16.77 -0.48
CA LYS A 284 -15.86 -15.56 0.02
C LYS A 284 -14.87 -14.59 0.68
N ASN A 285 -13.92 -15.10 1.47
CA ASN A 285 -12.88 -14.27 2.08
C ASN A 285 -11.96 -13.66 1.01
N MET A 286 -11.61 -14.40 -0.04
CA MET A 286 -10.87 -13.86 -1.19
C MET A 286 -11.65 -12.72 -1.88
N ILE A 287 -12.95 -12.90 -2.13
CA ILE A 287 -13.82 -11.87 -2.72
C ILE A 287 -13.85 -10.61 -1.83
N ASN A 288 -13.96 -10.79 -0.52
CA ASN A 288 -13.93 -9.68 0.43
C ASN A 288 -12.60 -8.92 0.38
N ARG A 289 -11.46 -9.62 0.36
CA ARG A 289 -10.11 -9.02 0.24
C ARG A 289 -9.93 -8.25 -1.07
N LEU A 290 -10.35 -8.83 -2.21
CA LEU A 290 -10.36 -8.16 -3.51
C LEU A 290 -11.26 -6.91 -3.50
N THR A 291 -12.38 -6.96 -2.78
CA THR A 291 -13.29 -5.83 -2.63
C THR A 291 -12.67 -4.71 -1.79
N VAL A 292 -11.89 -5.05 -0.75
CA VAL A 292 -11.10 -4.07 0.00
C VAL A 292 -10.05 -3.43 -0.90
N LEU A 293 -9.27 -4.22 -1.65
CA LEU A 293 -8.28 -3.68 -2.60
C LEU A 293 -8.93 -2.71 -3.59
N ARG A 294 -10.09 -3.06 -4.14
CA ARG A 294 -10.90 -2.18 -5.00
C ARG A 294 -11.27 -0.87 -4.31
N SER A 295 -11.68 -0.93 -3.05
CA SER A 295 -12.04 0.26 -2.26
C SER A 295 -10.84 1.18 -1.99
N LEU A 296 -9.66 0.61 -1.72
CA LEU A 296 -8.43 1.39 -1.53
C LEU A 296 -7.99 2.06 -2.83
N VAL A 297 -8.04 1.36 -3.96
CA VAL A 297 -7.71 1.92 -5.28
C VAL A 297 -8.70 3.02 -5.69
N GLN A 298 -9.99 2.85 -5.40
CA GLN A 298 -11.00 3.90 -5.58
C GLN A 298 -10.70 5.14 -4.73
N THR A 299 -10.27 4.94 -3.47
CA THR A 299 -9.87 6.03 -2.58
C THR A 299 -8.70 6.81 -3.16
N ILE A 300 -7.67 6.12 -3.66
CA ILE A 300 -6.50 6.74 -4.29
C ILE A 300 -6.92 7.66 -5.46
N ASP A 301 -7.74 7.16 -6.38
CA ASP A 301 -8.25 7.95 -7.51
C ASP A 301 -9.07 9.16 -7.04
N ASN A 302 -10.01 8.94 -6.12
CA ASN A 302 -10.87 9.99 -5.57
C ASN A 302 -10.05 11.11 -4.92
N VAL A 303 -9.08 10.77 -4.06
CA VAL A 303 -8.27 11.76 -3.33
C VAL A 303 -7.39 12.59 -4.27
N ILE A 304 -6.69 11.94 -5.20
CA ILE A 304 -5.83 12.64 -6.16
C ILE A 304 -6.66 13.57 -7.05
N ALA A 305 -7.78 13.07 -7.60
CA ALA A 305 -8.65 13.86 -8.46
C ALA A 305 -9.31 15.02 -7.69
N TYR A 306 -9.74 14.78 -6.46
CA TYR A 306 -10.36 15.80 -5.59
C TYR A 306 -9.39 16.93 -5.30
N GLN A 307 -8.16 16.62 -4.88
CA GLN A 307 -7.16 17.61 -4.55
C GLN A 307 -6.76 18.45 -5.78
N ALA A 308 -6.60 17.82 -6.95
CA ALA A 308 -6.32 18.53 -8.20
C ALA A 308 -7.43 19.52 -8.59
N LEU A 309 -8.71 19.18 -8.35
CA LEU A 309 -9.84 20.09 -8.60
C LEU A 309 -9.92 21.21 -7.57
N LEU A 310 -9.63 20.91 -6.30
CA LEU A 310 -9.59 21.90 -5.24
C LEU A 310 -8.49 22.94 -5.49
N ASP A 311 -7.31 22.50 -5.91
CA ASP A 311 -6.19 23.37 -6.28
C ASP A 311 -6.53 24.23 -7.50
N LEU A 312 -7.20 23.65 -8.50
CA LEU A 312 -7.69 24.39 -9.66
C LEU A 312 -8.70 25.47 -9.26
N ALA A 313 -9.68 25.14 -8.42
CA ALA A 313 -10.67 26.08 -7.92
C ALA A 313 -10.01 27.25 -7.17
N ARG A 314 -9.06 26.94 -6.26
CA ARG A 314 -8.30 27.95 -5.52
C ARG A 314 -7.45 28.84 -6.42
N SER A 315 -6.81 28.26 -7.45
CA SER A 315 -5.97 29.02 -8.40
C SER A 315 -6.74 30.06 -9.22
N ARG A 316 -8.05 29.83 -9.44
CA ARG A 316 -8.92 30.75 -10.18
C ARG A 316 -9.36 31.94 -9.34
N GLY A 317 -9.37 31.81 -8.01
CA GLY A 317 -9.80 32.88 -7.10
C GLY A 317 -11.22 33.38 -7.36
N ALA A 318 -12.10 32.55 -7.93
CA ALA A 318 -13.46 32.95 -8.28
C ALA A 318 -14.31 33.15 -7.00
N GLU A 319 -14.97 34.30 -6.91
CA GLU A 319 -15.97 34.54 -5.86
C GLU A 319 -17.33 33.99 -6.31
N PRO A 320 -17.95 33.06 -5.57
CA PRO A 320 -19.28 32.56 -5.89
C PRO A 320 -20.33 33.68 -5.92
N GLU A 321 -21.21 33.66 -6.92
CA GLU A 321 -22.31 34.61 -6.98
C GLU A 321 -23.40 34.21 -5.96
N ALA A 322 -23.69 35.10 -5.01
CA ALA A 322 -24.70 34.85 -3.97
C ALA A 322 -26.13 34.78 -4.54
N ASN A 323 -26.40 35.54 -5.60
CA ASN A 323 -27.71 35.62 -6.28
C ASN A 323 -27.51 35.44 -7.79
N PRO A 324 -27.26 34.21 -8.25
CA PRO A 324 -27.05 33.95 -9.66
C PRO A 324 -28.33 34.21 -10.46
N VAL A 325 -28.20 34.58 -11.73
CA VAL A 325 -29.35 34.76 -12.64
C VAL A 325 -30.14 33.47 -12.79
N LEU A 326 -31.46 33.56 -12.94
CA LEU A 326 -32.33 32.38 -13.11
C LEU A 326 -31.84 31.53 -14.29
N GLY A 327 -31.70 30.22 -14.09
CA GLY A 327 -31.17 29.31 -15.10
C GLY A 327 -29.65 29.10 -15.05
N THR A 328 -28.97 29.57 -13.99
CA THR A 328 -27.54 29.33 -13.81
C THR A 328 -27.26 27.85 -13.60
N ALA A 329 -26.46 27.30 -14.52
CA ALA A 329 -26.00 25.92 -14.47
C ALA A 329 -24.87 25.71 -13.46
N ALA A 330 -24.80 24.49 -12.92
CA ALA A 330 -23.62 24.10 -12.15
C ALA A 330 -22.42 23.99 -13.11
N SER A 331 -21.31 24.64 -12.77
CA SER A 331 -20.06 24.49 -13.51
C SER A 331 -19.59 23.03 -13.52
N TRP A 332 -18.89 22.63 -14.58
CA TRP A 332 -18.46 21.24 -14.77
C TRP A 332 -17.58 20.73 -13.62
N ASP A 333 -16.73 21.61 -13.07
CA ASP A 333 -15.80 21.30 -11.98
C ASP A 333 -16.51 21.21 -10.62
N ARG A 334 -17.54 22.01 -10.37
CA ARG A 334 -18.43 21.87 -9.20
C ARG A 334 -19.10 20.50 -9.21
N GLN A 335 -19.66 20.11 -10.35
CA GLN A 335 -20.33 18.81 -10.49
C GLN A 335 -19.32 17.67 -10.25
N GLU A 336 -18.13 17.79 -10.84
CA GLU A 336 -17.11 16.75 -10.74
C GLU A 336 -16.53 16.61 -9.32
N ILE A 337 -16.20 17.70 -8.63
CA ILE A 337 -15.66 17.62 -7.27
C ILE A 337 -16.70 17.10 -6.26
N GLN A 338 -17.97 17.48 -6.42
CA GLN A 338 -19.06 16.93 -5.61
C GLN A 338 -19.30 15.45 -5.91
N ARG A 339 -19.21 15.04 -7.19
CA ARG A 339 -19.29 13.63 -7.58
C ARG A 339 -18.18 12.81 -6.91
N LEU A 340 -16.95 13.31 -6.90
CA LEU A 340 -15.82 12.64 -6.24
C LEU A 340 -16.01 12.54 -4.72
N ALA A 341 -16.43 13.62 -4.07
CA ALA A 341 -16.72 13.62 -2.63
C ALA A 341 -17.84 12.62 -2.28
N ARG A 342 -18.90 12.56 -3.11
CA ARG A 342 -19.99 11.59 -2.93
C ARG A 342 -19.53 10.15 -3.12
N ASN A 343 -18.77 9.90 -4.19
CA ASN A 343 -18.19 8.59 -4.46
C ASN A 343 -17.33 8.11 -3.29
N GLU A 344 -16.57 9.02 -2.66
CA GLU A 344 -15.75 8.68 -1.51
C GLU A 344 -16.57 8.35 -0.26
N ILE A 345 -17.66 9.08 0.00
CA ILE A 345 -18.61 8.73 1.07
C ILE A 345 -19.18 7.33 0.84
N ASP A 346 -19.66 7.04 -0.37
CA ASP A 346 -20.28 5.75 -0.70
C ASP A 346 -19.27 4.59 -0.64
N ASN A 347 -18.02 4.85 -1.04
CA ASN A 347 -16.91 3.92 -0.90
C ASN A 347 -16.60 3.63 0.58
N ALA A 348 -16.48 4.68 1.41
CA ALA A 348 -16.22 4.54 2.85
C ALA A 348 -17.36 3.80 3.58
N VAL A 349 -18.62 4.05 3.23
CA VAL A 349 -19.78 3.32 3.78
C VAL A 349 -19.69 1.83 3.41
N SER A 350 -19.36 1.53 2.16
CA SER A 350 -19.25 0.15 1.67
C SER A 350 -18.10 -0.59 2.35
N LEU A 351 -16.94 0.07 2.49
CA LEU A 351 -15.77 -0.49 3.16
C LEU A 351 -16.04 -0.75 4.64
N LYS A 352 -16.66 0.21 5.34
CA LYS A 352 -17.05 0.04 6.75
C LYS A 352 -17.93 -1.19 6.95
N ARG A 353 -19.00 -1.32 6.15
CA ARG A 353 -19.92 -2.48 6.21
C ARG A 353 -19.21 -3.80 5.93
N LEU A 354 -18.28 -3.80 4.97
CA LEU A 354 -17.51 -4.99 4.62
C LEU A 354 -16.60 -5.44 5.78
N ILE A 355 -15.91 -4.50 6.44
CA ILE A 355 -15.05 -4.80 7.58
C ILE A 355 -15.89 -5.31 8.76
N GLU A 356 -17.02 -4.66 9.07
CA GLU A 356 -17.89 -5.03 10.20
C GLU A 356 -18.57 -6.40 10.02
N SER A 357 -18.86 -6.79 8.77
CA SER A 357 -19.55 -8.05 8.48
C SER A 357 -18.62 -9.24 8.22
N SER A 358 -17.31 -9.00 8.10
CA SER A 358 -16.34 -10.04 7.84
C SER A 358 -15.96 -10.81 9.11
N PRO A 359 -15.97 -12.15 9.09
CA PRO A 359 -15.53 -12.95 10.23
C PRO A 359 -13.99 -13.00 10.38
N VAL A 360 -13.26 -12.51 9.36
CA VAL A 360 -11.78 -12.49 9.34
C VAL A 360 -11.27 -11.06 9.13
N PRO A 361 -10.08 -10.72 9.63
CA PRO A 361 -9.42 -9.46 9.31
C PRO A 361 -9.24 -9.29 7.80
N LEU A 362 -9.62 -8.12 7.28
CA LEU A 362 -9.47 -7.77 5.85
C LEU A 362 -8.44 -6.66 5.62
N ILE A 363 -8.12 -5.89 6.66
CA ILE A 363 -7.13 -4.83 6.65
C ILE A 363 -6.22 -5.07 7.85
N HIS A 364 -4.91 -4.91 7.64
CA HIS A 364 -3.94 -4.97 8.71
C HIS A 364 -4.09 -3.75 9.63
N THR A 365 -4.53 -4.00 10.86
CA THR A 365 -4.69 -3.00 11.92
C THR A 365 -3.88 -3.39 13.14
N ALA A 366 -3.51 -2.40 13.94
CA ALA A 366 -2.91 -2.61 15.24
C ALA A 366 -3.85 -3.45 16.13
N PRO A 367 -3.31 -4.36 16.98
CA PRO A 367 -4.13 -5.17 17.87
C PRO A 367 -4.78 -4.35 18.99
N ILE A 368 -4.15 -3.23 19.37
CA ILE A 368 -4.61 -2.27 20.39
C ILE A 368 -4.32 -0.84 19.91
N ALA A 369 -5.05 0.14 20.44
CA ALA A 369 -4.95 1.54 20.02
C ALA A 369 -3.55 2.13 20.26
N GLU A 370 -2.87 1.72 21.33
CA GLU A 370 -1.53 2.17 21.69
C GLU A 370 -0.46 1.76 20.66
N TYR A 371 -0.76 0.76 19.82
CA TYR A 371 0.13 0.29 18.75
C TYR A 371 -0.22 0.92 17.39
N GLU A 372 -1.21 1.81 17.34
CA GLU A 372 -1.42 2.64 16.16
C GLU A 372 -0.19 3.52 15.92
N THR A 373 0.27 3.56 14.68
CA THR A 373 1.42 4.38 14.29
C THR A 373 1.15 5.06 12.96
N ILE A 374 2.05 5.94 12.55
CA ILE A 374 2.08 6.50 11.19
C ILE A 374 2.04 5.42 10.09
N ARG A 375 2.47 4.17 10.35
CA ARG A 375 2.54 3.07 9.37
C ARG A 375 1.46 2.01 9.56
N MET A 376 0.65 2.10 10.60
CA MET A 376 -0.34 1.07 10.96
C MET A 376 -1.62 1.74 11.44
N LEU A 377 -2.77 1.27 10.96
CA LEU A 377 -4.08 1.81 11.36
C LEU A 377 -4.50 1.28 12.74
N GLY A 378 -5.29 2.05 13.48
CA GLY A 378 -5.88 1.61 14.74
C GLY A 378 -6.91 0.48 14.57
N PRO A 379 -7.21 -0.27 15.63
CA PRO A 379 -8.24 -1.32 15.61
C PRO A 379 -9.67 -0.78 15.42
N ASP A 380 -9.90 0.51 15.68
CA ASP A 380 -11.18 1.20 15.60
C ASP A 380 -11.48 1.78 14.21
N LEU A 381 -10.80 1.31 13.15
CA LEU A 381 -10.98 1.77 11.78
C LEU A 381 -12.46 1.91 11.33
N PRO A 382 -13.41 1.01 11.67
CA PRO A 382 -14.83 1.22 11.35
C PRO A 382 -15.44 2.50 11.95
N ALA A 383 -15.03 2.87 13.16
CA ALA A 383 -15.46 4.12 13.80
C ALA A 383 -14.79 5.33 13.13
N GLN A 384 -13.50 5.22 12.80
CA GLN A 384 -12.78 6.27 12.06
C GLN A 384 -13.37 6.51 10.66
N LEU A 385 -13.79 5.45 9.95
CA LEU A 385 -14.53 5.55 8.68
C LEU A 385 -15.89 6.25 8.87
N LYS A 386 -16.58 5.98 9.98
CA LYS A 386 -17.82 6.70 10.31
C LYS A 386 -17.55 8.20 10.52
N ASN A 387 -16.50 8.55 11.26
CA ASN A 387 -16.12 9.96 11.47
C ASN A 387 -15.84 10.66 10.14
N LYS A 388 -15.09 10.02 9.23
CA LYS A 388 -14.87 10.51 7.86
C LYS A 388 -16.19 10.85 7.16
N ILE A 389 -17.13 9.91 7.15
CA ILE A 389 -18.44 10.07 6.50
C ILE A 389 -19.24 11.22 7.13
N ASP A 390 -19.29 11.28 8.46
CA ASP A 390 -20.04 12.30 9.18
C ASP A 390 -19.49 13.71 8.91
N ILE A 391 -18.16 13.86 8.93
CA ILE A 391 -17.48 15.14 8.65
C ILE A 391 -17.76 15.57 7.21
N MET A 392 -17.59 14.69 6.23
CA MET A 392 -17.85 15.03 4.83
C MET A 392 -19.31 15.44 4.58
N ASN A 393 -20.28 14.82 5.26
CA ASN A 393 -21.69 15.23 5.19
C ASN A 393 -21.95 16.56 5.89
N ARG A 394 -21.32 16.81 7.05
CA ARG A 394 -21.44 18.07 7.80
C ARG A 394 -20.95 19.26 6.98
N HIS A 395 -19.85 19.08 6.26
CA HIS A 395 -19.20 20.09 5.43
C HIS A 395 -19.70 20.11 3.98
N TRP A 396 -20.79 19.42 3.66
CA TRP A 396 -21.29 19.30 2.29
C TRP A 396 -21.69 20.65 1.66
N LEU A 397 -22.15 21.60 2.46
CA LEU A 397 -22.54 22.92 1.95
C LEU A 397 -21.34 23.87 1.74
N ASP A 398 -20.14 23.52 2.21
CA ASP A 398 -18.95 24.37 2.06
C ASP A 398 -18.51 24.53 0.61
N TYR A 399 -18.88 23.61 -0.29
CA TYR A 399 -18.65 23.77 -1.72
C TYR A 399 -19.31 25.03 -2.30
N ASN A 400 -20.37 25.54 -1.67
CA ASN A 400 -21.04 26.78 -2.11
C ASN A 400 -20.17 28.04 -1.86
N ARG A 401 -19.11 27.93 -1.05
CA ARG A 401 -18.14 29.02 -0.81
C ARG A 401 -17.04 29.08 -1.86
N ILE A 402 -16.91 28.05 -2.70
CA ILE A 402 -15.95 27.99 -3.82
C ILE A 402 -16.63 27.91 -5.19
N TYR A 403 -17.93 27.59 -5.25
CA TYR A 403 -18.70 27.55 -6.48
C TYR A 403 -20.07 28.22 -6.33
N THR A 404 -20.48 28.94 -7.38
CA THR A 404 -21.85 29.47 -7.51
C THR A 404 -22.89 28.35 -7.44
N VAL A 405 -23.97 28.59 -6.69
CA VAL A 405 -25.07 27.63 -6.52
C VAL A 405 -25.96 27.64 -7.77
N PRO A 406 -26.23 26.50 -8.41
CA PRO A 406 -27.15 26.46 -9.54
C PRO A 406 -28.60 26.74 -9.11
N ASN A 407 -29.39 27.37 -9.99
CA ASN A 407 -30.79 27.73 -9.75
C ASN A 407 -31.70 27.50 -10.97
N MET A 408 -31.41 26.43 -11.73
CA MET A 408 -32.25 25.98 -12.84
C MET A 408 -33.60 25.42 -12.38
#